data_AF-A0A953GKH5-F1
#
_entry.id   AF-A0A953GKH5-F1
#
_cell.length_a   1.000
_cell.length_b   1.000
_cell.length_c   1.000
_cell.angle_alpha   90.00
_cell.angle_beta   90.00
_cell.angle_gamma   90.00
#
_symmetry.space_group_name_H-M   'P 1'
#
loop_
_entity.id
_entity.type
_entity.pdbx_description
1 polymer ?
#
loop_
_entity_poly.entity_id
_entity_poly.type
_entity_poly.pdbx_seq_one_letter_code
_entity_poly.pdbx_strand_id
1 'polypeptide(L)'
;MLSESVQNYLKAIYALREDGQRATTNALAERLGVAAASVTGMLKKLDEMSLIAYEPYQGATLTPAGARIALEVVRHHRLIELYLTSAMGYSWDKVHAEAERLEHAISEDFEDAMARVLGDPSRDPHGDPIPTKDGQVAPHSRLRLCELSLGRIGRIERVRDADPAVLRRAAQLGLRPGARVTVLAR
;
A
#
# COMPACT_ATOMS: atom_id res chain seq x y z
N MET A 1 -20.39 -9.94 -2.42
CA MET A 1 -19.20 -9.39 -1.73
C MET A 1 -18.03 -10.31 -2.03
N LEU A 2 -16.88 -9.76 -2.44
CA LEU A 2 -15.68 -10.56 -2.71
C LEU A 2 -15.07 -11.00 -1.37
N SER A 3 -14.55 -12.22 -1.31
CA SER A 3 -13.85 -12.71 -0.10
C SER A 3 -12.61 -11.87 0.20
N GLU A 4 -12.28 -11.73 1.47
CA GLU A 4 -11.03 -11.09 1.96
C GLU A 4 -9.79 -11.58 1.21
N SER A 5 -9.66 -12.89 1.00
CA SER A 5 -8.54 -13.45 0.25
C SER A 5 -8.45 -12.95 -1.20
N VAL A 6 -9.58 -12.71 -1.88
CA VAL A 6 -9.55 -12.16 -3.25
C VAL A 6 -9.04 -10.72 -3.23
N GLN A 7 -9.55 -9.92 -2.28
CA GLN A 7 -9.15 -8.53 -2.10
C GLN A 7 -7.65 -8.41 -1.78
N ASN A 8 -7.15 -9.25 -0.87
CA ASN A 8 -5.74 -9.32 -0.49
C ASN A 8 -4.81 -9.65 -1.66
N TYR A 9 -5.19 -10.57 -2.55
CA TYR A 9 -4.39 -10.85 -3.74
C TYR A 9 -4.36 -9.67 -4.71
N LEU A 10 -5.50 -9.00 -4.94
CA LEU A 10 -5.55 -7.83 -5.82
C LEU A 10 -4.71 -6.66 -5.27
N LYS A 11 -4.82 -6.39 -3.96
CA LYS A 11 -3.97 -5.43 -3.24
C LYS A 11 -2.49 -5.79 -3.35
N ALA A 12 -2.14 -7.07 -3.21
CA ALA A 12 -0.75 -7.53 -3.33
C ALA A 12 -0.18 -7.37 -4.74
N ILE A 13 -0.96 -7.68 -5.77
CA ILE A 13 -0.56 -7.46 -7.18
C ILE A 13 -0.36 -5.96 -7.43
N TYR A 14 -1.25 -5.11 -6.92
CA TYR A 14 -1.13 -3.67 -7.00
C TYR A 14 0.18 -3.16 -6.36
N ALA A 15 0.46 -3.58 -5.13
CA ALA A 15 1.65 -3.14 -4.40
C ALA A 15 2.96 -3.57 -5.07
N LEU A 16 3.03 -4.80 -5.59
CA LEU A 16 4.21 -5.27 -6.35
C LEU A 16 4.44 -4.40 -7.60
N ARG A 17 3.36 -4.02 -8.30
CA ARG A 17 3.44 -3.11 -9.44
C ARG A 17 3.92 -1.72 -9.02
N GLU A 18 3.46 -1.17 -7.90
CA GLU A 18 3.93 0.13 -7.38
C GLU A 18 5.44 0.11 -7.09
N ASP A 19 5.96 -1.04 -6.67
CA ASP A 19 7.37 -1.28 -6.44
C ASP A 19 8.20 -1.55 -7.70
N GLY A 20 7.58 -1.52 -8.88
CA GLY A 20 8.23 -1.83 -10.14
C GLY A 20 8.55 -3.32 -10.31
N GLN A 21 7.92 -4.19 -9.51
CA GLN A 21 8.09 -5.64 -9.54
C GLN A 21 6.94 -6.31 -10.31
N ARG A 22 7.23 -7.51 -10.84
CA ARG A 22 6.20 -8.37 -11.44
C ARG A 22 5.52 -9.18 -10.34
N ALA A 23 4.19 -9.30 -10.42
CA ALA A 23 3.43 -10.15 -9.51
C ALA A 23 3.55 -11.64 -9.90
N THR A 24 4.74 -12.19 -9.71
CA THR A 24 5.01 -13.62 -9.91
C THR A 24 4.44 -14.45 -8.77
N THR A 25 4.24 -15.75 -9.01
CA THR A 25 3.77 -16.69 -7.98
C THR A 25 4.64 -16.64 -6.72
N ASN A 26 5.97 -16.58 -6.87
CA ASN A 26 6.90 -16.54 -5.73
C ASN A 26 6.82 -15.22 -4.97
N ALA A 27 6.79 -14.08 -5.68
CA ALA A 27 6.68 -12.77 -5.04
C ALA A 27 5.36 -12.63 -4.26
N LEU A 28 4.26 -13.16 -4.81
CA LEU A 28 2.97 -13.18 -4.12
C LEU A 28 2.97 -14.14 -2.93
N ALA A 29 3.57 -15.32 -3.06
CA ALA A 29 3.68 -16.29 -1.97
C ALA A 29 4.45 -15.71 -0.78
N GLU A 30 5.58 -15.06 -1.04
CA GLU A 30 6.38 -14.38 -0.04
C GLU A 30 5.60 -13.24 0.63
N ARG A 31 5.00 -12.34 -0.18
CA ARG A 31 4.27 -11.17 0.33
C ARG A 31 3.04 -11.53 1.16
N LEU A 32 2.33 -12.59 0.77
CA LEU A 32 1.10 -13.02 1.45
C LEU A 32 1.35 -14.08 2.53
N GLY A 33 2.57 -14.60 2.66
CA GLY A 33 2.90 -15.64 3.64
C GLY A 33 2.18 -16.97 3.38
N VAL A 34 1.96 -17.33 2.11
CA VAL A 34 1.20 -18.54 1.72
C VAL A 34 2.01 -19.44 0.77
N ALA A 35 1.62 -20.71 0.66
CA ALA A 35 2.28 -21.64 -0.25
C ALA A 35 2.08 -21.25 -1.74
N ALA A 36 3.13 -21.40 -2.55
CA ALA A 36 3.10 -21.09 -3.99
C ALA A 36 2.02 -21.86 -4.78
N ALA A 37 1.69 -23.09 -4.34
CA ALA A 37 0.60 -23.87 -4.92
C ALA A 37 -0.76 -23.18 -4.71
N SER A 38 -1.01 -22.64 -3.52
CA SER A 38 -2.21 -21.86 -3.20
C SER A 38 -2.30 -20.59 -4.03
N VAL A 39 -1.18 -19.89 -4.23
CA VAL A 39 -1.10 -18.71 -5.10
C VAL A 39 -1.51 -19.06 -6.52
N THR A 40 -0.96 -20.14 -7.08
CA THR A 40 -1.27 -20.56 -8.45
C THR A 40 -2.76 -20.87 -8.62
N GLY A 41 -3.37 -21.55 -7.65
CA GLY A 41 -4.82 -21.81 -7.65
C GLY A 41 -5.63 -20.51 -7.60
N MET A 42 -5.25 -19.56 -6.74
CA MET A 42 -5.94 -18.27 -6.64
C MET A 42 -5.78 -17.42 -7.90
N LEU A 43 -4.60 -17.39 -8.52
CA LEU A 43 -4.37 -16.64 -9.76
C LEU A 43 -5.27 -17.15 -10.90
N LYS A 44 -5.40 -18.47 -11.06
CA LYS A 44 -6.34 -19.05 -12.04
C LYS A 44 -7.78 -18.61 -11.78
N LYS A 45 -8.21 -18.66 -10.51
CA LYS A 45 -9.56 -18.21 -10.12
C LYS A 45 -9.78 -16.72 -10.42
N LEU A 46 -8.81 -15.87 -10.11
CA LEU A 46 -8.92 -14.43 -10.37
C LEU A 46 -8.95 -14.10 -11.88
N ASP A 47 -8.25 -14.88 -12.69
CA ASP A 47 -8.24 -14.78 -14.15
C ASP A 47 -9.59 -15.21 -14.75
N GLU A 48 -10.17 -16.33 -14.27
CA GLU A 48 -11.53 -16.76 -14.60
C GLU A 48 -12.58 -15.69 -14.24
N MET A 49 -12.36 -14.96 -13.14
CA MET A 49 -13.20 -13.83 -12.72
C MET A 49 -12.95 -12.54 -13.53
N SER A 50 -12.03 -12.55 -14.49
CA SER A 50 -11.62 -11.39 -15.30
C SER A 50 -11.09 -10.20 -14.47
N LEU A 51 -10.55 -10.48 -13.27
CA LEU A 51 -9.98 -9.46 -12.38
C LEU A 51 -8.48 -9.26 -12.62
N ILE A 52 -7.84 -10.27 -13.19
CA ILE A 52 -6.43 -10.22 -13.63
C ILE A 52 -6.31 -10.83 -15.02
N ALA A 53 -5.16 -10.58 -15.65
CA ALA A 53 -4.61 -11.41 -16.71
C ALA A 53 -3.44 -12.21 -16.10
N TYR A 54 -3.57 -13.53 -16.05
CA TYR A 54 -2.54 -14.42 -15.52
C TYR A 54 -1.86 -15.21 -16.63
N GLU A 55 -0.54 -15.05 -16.74
CA GLU A 55 0.29 -15.83 -17.63
C GLU A 55 1.27 -16.69 -16.81
N PRO A 56 1.28 -18.03 -17.00
CA PRO A 56 2.26 -18.90 -16.35
C PRO A 56 3.69 -18.38 -16.56
N TYR A 57 4.50 -18.43 -15.49
CA TYR A 57 5.88 -17.91 -15.44
C TYR A 57 6.05 -16.38 -15.58
N GLN A 58 5.09 -15.69 -16.19
CA GLN A 58 5.10 -14.24 -16.40
C GLN A 58 4.42 -13.48 -15.25
N GLY A 59 3.53 -14.15 -14.49
CA GLY A 59 2.83 -13.60 -13.34
C GLY A 59 1.48 -12.99 -13.70
N ALA A 60 0.97 -12.14 -12.81
CA ALA A 60 -0.36 -11.55 -12.92
C ALA A 60 -0.31 -10.03 -13.18
N THR A 61 -1.25 -9.53 -13.97
CA THR A 61 -1.50 -8.10 -14.15
C THR A 61 -2.97 -7.80 -13.86
N LEU A 62 -3.26 -6.72 -13.15
CA LEU A 62 -4.65 -6.31 -12.87
C LEU A 62 -5.37 -5.89 -14.15
N THR A 63 -6.61 -6.34 -14.33
CA THR A 63 -7.53 -5.71 -15.28
C THR A 63 -8.05 -4.39 -14.70
N PRO A 64 -8.73 -3.53 -15.50
CA PRO A 64 -9.37 -2.33 -14.95
C PRO A 64 -10.36 -2.62 -13.80
N ALA A 65 -11.07 -3.76 -13.86
CA ALA A 65 -11.98 -4.18 -12.79
C ALA A 65 -11.23 -4.58 -11.52
N GLY A 66 -10.17 -5.40 -11.64
CA GLY A 66 -9.35 -5.79 -10.50
C GLY A 66 -8.60 -4.61 -9.87
N ALA A 67 -8.14 -3.67 -10.70
CA ALA A 67 -7.48 -2.45 -10.23
C ALA A 67 -8.39 -1.57 -9.38
N ARG A 68 -9.68 -1.44 -9.76
CA ARG A 68 -10.66 -0.68 -8.98
C ARG A 68 -10.82 -1.26 -7.57
N ILE A 69 -11.01 -2.57 -7.48
CA ILE A 69 -11.16 -3.28 -6.20
C ILE A 69 -9.87 -3.17 -5.37
N ALA A 70 -8.70 -3.36 -5.97
CA ALA A 70 -7.42 -3.21 -5.27
C ALA A 70 -7.28 -1.80 -4.67
N LEU A 71 -7.62 -0.77 -5.45
CA LEU A 71 -7.49 0.63 -5.04
C LEU A 71 -8.51 1.05 -3.99
N GLU A 72 -9.72 0.50 -4.03
CA GLU A 72 -10.74 0.66 -2.97
C GLU A 72 -10.20 0.15 -1.63
N VAL A 73 -9.66 -1.07 -1.61
CA VAL A 73 -9.07 -1.68 -0.41
C VAL A 73 -7.85 -0.89 0.08
N VAL A 74 -6.99 -0.43 -0.84
CA VAL A 74 -5.85 0.43 -0.51
C VAL A 74 -6.31 1.77 0.07
N ARG A 75 -7.41 2.34 -0.44
CA ARG A 75 -8.00 3.58 0.08
C ARG A 75 -8.55 3.37 1.49
N HIS A 76 -9.27 2.28 1.74
CA HIS A 76 -9.73 1.89 3.07
C HIS A 76 -8.55 1.80 4.04
N HIS A 77 -7.53 1.01 3.69
CA HIS A 77 -6.33 0.82 4.50
C HIS A 77 -5.70 2.15 4.92
N ARG A 78 -5.39 3.00 3.94
CA ARG A 78 -4.68 4.27 4.15
C ARG A 78 -5.49 5.28 4.96
N LEU A 79 -6.82 5.32 4.79
CA LEU A 79 -7.70 6.16 5.61
C LEU A 79 -7.78 5.65 7.05
N ILE A 80 -7.91 4.34 7.24
CA ILE A 80 -7.93 3.72 8.57
C ILE A 80 -6.62 4.00 9.30
N GLU A 81 -5.47 3.82 8.65
CA GLU A 81 -4.18 4.15 9.26
C GLU A 81 -4.10 5.60 9.69
N LEU A 82 -4.53 6.52 8.83
CA LEU A 82 -4.54 7.94 9.14
C LEU A 82 -5.46 8.28 10.29
N TYR A 83 -6.66 7.71 10.32
CA TYR A 83 -7.61 7.91 11.41
C TYR A 83 -7.07 7.37 12.74
N LEU A 84 -6.59 6.12 12.76
CA LEU A 84 -6.09 5.48 13.98
C LEU A 84 -4.88 6.21 14.55
N THR A 85 -3.94 6.65 13.70
CA THR A 85 -2.77 7.42 14.17
C THR A 85 -3.16 8.82 14.64
N SER A 86 -4.02 9.54 13.90
CA SER A 86 -4.32 10.95 14.17
C SER A 86 -5.32 11.14 15.30
N ALA A 87 -6.35 10.29 15.39
CA ALA A 87 -7.46 10.44 16.34
C ALA A 87 -7.31 9.54 17.58
N MET A 88 -6.72 8.35 17.43
CA MET A 88 -6.66 7.34 18.49
C MET A 88 -5.25 7.14 19.07
N GLY A 89 -4.24 7.84 18.54
CA GLY A 89 -2.87 7.78 19.05
C GLY A 89 -2.18 6.44 18.80
N TYR A 90 -2.62 5.67 17.79
CA TYR A 90 -1.90 4.46 17.38
C TYR A 90 -0.46 4.82 16.97
N SER A 91 0.48 3.94 17.32
CA SER A 91 1.86 4.17 16.95
C SER A 91 2.06 3.93 15.44
N TRP A 92 2.86 4.81 14.84
CA TRP A 92 3.16 4.80 13.40
C TRP A 92 3.70 3.45 12.89
N ASP A 93 4.38 2.69 13.74
CA ASP A 93 4.95 1.37 13.42
C ASP A 93 3.99 0.20 13.62
N LYS A 94 2.84 0.40 14.29
CA LYS A 94 1.88 -0.68 14.61
C LYS A 94 0.54 -0.53 13.89
N VAL A 95 0.23 0.65 13.38
CA VAL A 95 -1.08 0.95 12.80
C VAL A 95 -1.43 0.04 11.61
N HIS A 96 -0.44 -0.30 10.79
CA HIS A 96 -0.61 -1.18 9.63
C HIS A 96 -1.32 -2.50 9.97
N ALA A 97 -0.91 -3.16 11.04
CA ALA A 97 -1.47 -4.45 11.43
C ALA A 97 -2.94 -4.36 11.87
N GLU A 98 -3.40 -3.20 12.34
CA GLU A 98 -4.80 -2.97 12.66
C GLU A 98 -5.60 -2.59 11.42
N ALA A 99 -5.03 -1.76 10.54
CA ALA A 99 -5.67 -1.39 9.27
C ALA A 99 -5.93 -2.61 8.38
N GLU A 100 -4.98 -3.55 8.28
CA GLU A 100 -5.16 -4.83 7.56
C GLU A 100 -6.38 -5.64 8.04
N ARG A 101 -6.71 -5.59 9.35
CA ARG A 101 -7.88 -6.32 9.88
C ARG A 101 -9.20 -5.65 9.53
N LEU A 102 -9.19 -4.34 9.34
CA LEU A 102 -10.38 -3.51 9.23
C LEU A 102 -10.73 -3.14 7.79
N GLU A 103 -9.75 -3.08 6.89
CA GLU A 103 -9.91 -2.57 5.52
C GLU A 103 -10.97 -3.31 4.69
N HIS A 104 -11.19 -4.59 4.98
CA HIS A 104 -12.17 -5.42 4.27
C HIS A 104 -13.57 -5.37 4.90
N ALA A 105 -13.70 -4.79 6.10
CA ALA A 105 -14.90 -4.82 6.92
C ALA A 105 -15.70 -3.52 6.90
N ILE A 106 -15.13 -2.42 6.39
CA ILE A 106 -15.80 -1.12 6.34
C ILE A 106 -16.65 -0.97 5.08
N SER A 107 -17.74 -0.22 5.20
CA SER A 107 -18.57 0.20 4.06
C SER A 107 -18.04 1.48 3.43
N GLU A 108 -18.44 1.75 2.18
CA GLU A 108 -18.15 3.02 1.50
C GLU A 108 -18.68 4.24 2.29
N ASP A 109 -19.85 4.13 2.93
CA ASP A 109 -20.40 5.22 3.75
C ASP A 109 -19.52 5.53 4.97
N PHE A 110 -18.95 4.49 5.60
CA PHE A 110 -18.04 4.65 6.73
C PHE A 110 -16.70 5.26 6.28
N GLU A 111 -16.21 4.81 5.13
CA GLU A 111 -15.02 5.35 4.48
C GLU A 111 -15.18 6.84 4.14
N ASP A 112 -16.30 7.23 3.51
CA ASP A 112 -16.63 8.62 3.17
C ASP A 112 -16.71 9.51 4.41
N ALA A 113 -17.31 9.00 5.50
CA ALA A 113 -17.38 9.72 6.77
C ALA A 113 -15.98 9.91 7.38
N MET A 114 -15.12 8.88 7.32
CA MET A 114 -13.75 8.95 7.80
C MET A 114 -12.92 9.95 7.01
N ALA A 115 -12.98 9.91 5.67
CA ALA A 115 -12.30 10.87 4.81
C ALA A 115 -12.70 12.32 5.15
N ARG A 116 -14.00 12.57 5.34
CA ARG A 116 -14.51 13.90 5.71
C ARG A 116 -14.01 14.38 7.07
N VAL A 117 -14.00 13.50 8.08
CA VAL A 117 -13.48 13.81 9.43
C VAL A 117 -11.98 14.14 9.38
N LEU A 118 -11.24 13.48 8.49
CA LEU A 118 -9.83 13.74 8.24
C LEU A 118 -9.54 14.95 7.34
N GLY A 119 -10.58 15.63 6.83
CA GLY A 119 -10.46 16.78 5.94
C GLY A 119 -10.04 16.44 4.51
N ASP A 120 -10.55 15.34 3.98
CA ASP A 120 -10.28 14.83 2.62
C ASP A 120 -8.76 14.71 2.31
N PRO A 121 -8.04 13.91 3.11
CA PRO A 121 -6.59 13.81 3.02
C PRO A 121 -6.14 13.18 1.70
N SER A 122 -4.99 13.62 1.20
CA SER A 122 -4.37 13.07 -0.02
C SER A 122 -3.28 12.04 0.27
N ARG A 123 -2.85 11.89 1.54
CA ARG A 123 -1.78 11.00 1.97
C ARG A 123 -2.05 10.40 3.32
N ASP A 124 -1.54 9.19 3.55
CA ASP A 124 -1.59 8.49 4.82
C ASP A 124 -0.45 8.93 5.78
N PRO A 125 -0.32 8.33 6.98
CA PRO A 125 0.74 8.68 7.94
C PRO A 125 2.16 8.41 7.45
N HIS A 126 2.33 7.48 6.51
CA HIS A 126 3.61 7.06 5.96
C HIS A 126 3.97 7.82 4.69
N GLY A 127 3.04 8.62 4.18
CA GLY A 127 3.18 9.51 3.03
C GLY A 127 2.74 8.88 1.71
N ASP A 128 2.17 7.68 1.73
CA ASP A 128 1.59 7.06 0.55
C ASP A 128 0.34 7.82 0.09
N PRO A 129 0.13 7.98 -1.23
CA PRO A 129 -1.03 8.68 -1.77
C PRO A 129 -2.32 7.91 -1.45
N ILE A 130 -3.35 8.57 -0.93
CA ILE A 130 -4.66 7.94 -0.76
C ILE A 130 -5.34 7.93 -2.14
N PRO A 131 -5.72 6.76 -2.71
CA PRO A 131 -6.49 6.73 -3.95
C PRO A 131 -7.78 7.51 -3.80
N THR A 132 -8.29 8.16 -4.85
CA THR A 132 -9.62 8.76 -4.84
C THR A 132 -10.71 7.68 -4.90
N LYS A 133 -11.96 8.07 -4.63
CA LYS A 133 -13.12 7.16 -4.75
C LYS A 133 -13.26 6.56 -6.16
N ASP A 134 -12.85 7.31 -7.18
CA ASP A 134 -12.82 6.84 -8.58
C ASP A 134 -11.57 5.99 -8.92
N GLY A 135 -10.74 5.65 -7.92
CA GLY A 135 -9.53 4.86 -8.10
C GLY A 135 -8.40 5.61 -8.80
N GLN A 136 -8.30 6.93 -8.65
CA GLN A 136 -7.16 7.70 -9.16
C GLN A 136 -6.10 7.85 -8.08
N VAL A 137 -4.83 7.64 -8.43
CA VAL A 137 -3.70 7.78 -7.51
C VAL A 137 -2.80 8.91 -7.99
N ALA A 138 -2.56 9.89 -7.12
CA ALA A 138 -1.67 11.00 -7.45
C ALA A 138 -0.24 10.49 -7.72
N PRO A 139 0.43 10.97 -8.78
CA PRO A 139 1.82 10.61 -9.02
C PRO A 139 2.69 11.09 -7.85
N HIS A 140 3.69 10.30 -7.50
CA HIS A 140 4.64 10.60 -6.44
C HIS A 140 6.07 10.25 -6.86
N SER A 141 7.05 10.83 -6.16
CA SER A 141 8.45 10.58 -6.47
C SER A 141 8.80 9.09 -6.32
N ARG A 142 9.62 8.59 -7.25
CA ARG A 142 10.26 7.27 -7.17
C ARG A 142 11.73 7.34 -6.79
N LEU A 143 12.27 8.55 -6.61
CA LEU A 143 13.66 8.76 -6.24
C LEU A 143 13.91 8.23 -4.82
N ARG A 144 14.81 7.26 -4.69
CA ARG A 144 15.21 6.72 -3.39
C ARG A 144 16.22 7.65 -2.73
N LEU A 145 16.24 7.65 -1.40
CA LEU A 145 17.21 8.47 -0.64
C LEU A 145 18.66 8.16 -1.03
N CYS A 146 18.98 6.89 -1.32
CA CYS A 146 20.32 6.47 -1.76
C CYS A 146 20.71 6.98 -3.16
N GLU A 147 19.74 7.37 -3.99
CA GLU A 147 19.96 7.91 -5.34
C GLU A 147 20.19 9.42 -5.32
N LEU A 148 19.82 10.10 -4.23
CA LEU A 148 20.02 11.54 -4.07
C LEU A 148 21.53 11.86 -4.02
N SER A 149 21.97 12.84 -4.83
CA SER A 149 23.38 13.22 -4.91
C SER A 149 23.90 13.84 -3.61
N LEU A 150 25.19 13.69 -3.34
CA LEU A 150 25.84 14.33 -2.19
C LEU A 150 25.62 15.86 -2.21
N GLY A 151 25.36 16.45 -1.05
CA GLY A 151 25.08 17.88 -0.88
C GLY A 151 23.69 18.34 -1.34
N ARG A 152 22.87 17.48 -1.96
CA ARG A 152 21.49 17.82 -2.31
C ARG A 152 20.58 17.73 -1.09
N ILE A 153 19.66 18.69 -1.01
CA ILE A 153 18.56 18.68 -0.04
C ILE A 153 17.36 17.97 -0.69
N GLY A 154 16.79 17.01 0.03
CA GLY A 154 15.52 16.35 -0.30
C GLY A 154 14.47 16.59 0.77
N ARG A 155 13.20 16.34 0.42
CA ARG A 155 12.10 16.21 1.39
C ARG A 155 11.61 14.77 1.32
N ILE A 156 11.50 14.12 2.47
CA ILE A 156 10.93 12.78 2.54
C ILE A 156 9.45 12.88 2.17
N GLU A 157 9.05 12.27 1.07
CA GLU A 157 7.64 12.18 0.68
C GLU A 157 6.96 10.96 1.29
N ARG A 158 7.68 9.84 1.40
CA ARG A 158 7.16 8.56 1.87
C ARG A 158 8.23 7.76 2.59
N VAL A 159 7.83 6.97 3.58
CA VAL A 159 8.64 5.91 4.19
C VAL A 159 7.86 4.60 4.09
N ARG A 160 8.47 3.54 3.52
CA ARG A 160 7.79 2.24 3.40
C ARG A 160 7.53 1.65 4.78
N ASP A 161 6.35 1.06 4.94
CA ASP A 161 5.80 0.53 6.19
C ASP A 161 5.99 -0.98 6.39
N ALA A 162 6.55 -1.68 5.39
CA ALA A 162 6.74 -3.13 5.39
C ALA A 162 7.55 -3.69 6.59
N ASP A 163 8.40 -2.90 7.24
CA ASP A 163 9.15 -3.33 8.43
C ASP A 163 8.95 -2.33 9.60
N PRO A 164 8.20 -2.72 10.65
CA PRO A 164 8.01 -1.92 11.85
C PRO A 164 9.32 -1.49 12.54
N ALA A 165 10.39 -2.32 12.47
CA ALA A 165 11.69 -1.95 13.04
C ALA A 165 12.35 -0.82 12.27
N VAL A 166 12.25 -0.83 10.94
CA VAL A 166 12.70 0.27 10.07
C VAL A 166 11.90 1.54 10.37
N LEU A 167 10.57 1.44 10.50
CA LEU A 167 9.72 2.59 10.86
C LEU A 167 10.11 3.18 12.23
N ARG A 168 10.29 2.35 13.26
CA ARG A 168 10.75 2.82 14.57
C ARG A 168 12.09 3.54 14.48
N ARG A 169 13.04 2.98 13.73
CA ARG A 169 14.35 3.59 13.54
C ARG A 169 14.27 4.92 12.79
N ALA A 170 13.48 4.97 11.72
CA ALA A 170 13.24 6.19 10.94
C ALA A 170 12.60 7.29 11.82
N ALA A 171 11.59 6.93 12.61
CA ALA A 171 10.94 7.86 13.55
C ALA A 171 11.90 8.43 14.60
N GLN A 172 12.77 7.59 15.19
CA GLN A 172 13.80 8.03 16.15
C GLN A 172 14.80 9.02 15.52
N LEU A 173 15.06 8.90 14.23
CA LEU A 173 15.95 9.78 13.47
C LEU A 173 15.22 11.02 12.91
N GLY A 174 13.92 11.18 13.18
CA GLY A 174 13.10 12.26 12.62
C GLY A 174 12.82 12.11 11.12
N LEU A 175 13.09 10.93 10.54
CA LEU A 175 12.88 10.62 9.12
C LEU A 175 11.41 10.26 8.89
N ARG A 176 10.55 11.27 8.91
CA ARG A 176 9.10 11.16 8.64
C ARG A 176 8.75 11.89 7.34
N PRO A 177 7.59 11.59 6.73
CA PRO A 177 7.04 12.43 5.66
C PRO A 177 7.07 13.92 6.03
N GLY A 178 7.53 14.75 5.11
CA GLY A 178 7.74 16.19 5.30
C GLY A 178 9.13 16.59 5.82
N ALA A 179 9.90 15.67 6.41
CA ALA A 179 11.24 15.98 6.92
C ALA A 179 12.20 16.34 5.79
N ARG A 180 13.04 17.36 6.01
CA ARG A 180 14.11 17.75 5.08
C ARG A 180 15.39 17.00 5.43
N VAL A 181 16.06 16.44 4.42
CA VAL A 181 17.28 15.66 4.57
C VAL A 181 18.36 16.18 3.62
N THR A 182 19.62 16.07 4.02
CA THR A 182 20.78 16.37 3.16
C THR A 182 21.72 15.18 3.18
N VAL A 183 22.15 14.70 2.01
CA VAL A 183 23.10 13.59 1.94
C VAL A 183 24.52 14.12 2.09
N LEU A 184 25.17 13.81 3.22
CA LEU A 184 26.53 14.27 3.51
C LEU A 184 27.60 13.26 3.10
N ALA A 185 27.29 11.95 3.17
CA ALA A 185 28.19 10.84 2.82
C ALA A 185 27.39 9.60 2.39
N ARG A 186 28.07 8.58 1.86
CA ARG A 186 27.52 7.27 1.47
C ARG A 186 28.37 6.13 2.05
#